data_AF-A0A7C5RPS5-F1
#
_entry.id   AF-A0A7C5RPS5-F1
#
_cell.length_a   1.000
_cell.length_b   1.000
_cell.length_c   1.000
_cell.angle_alpha   90.00
_cell.angle_beta   90.00
_cell.angle_gamma   90.00
#
_symmetry.space_group_name_H-M   'P 1'
#
loop_
_entity.id
_entity.type
_entity.pdbx_description
1 polymer ?
#
loop_
_entity_poly.entity_id
_entity_poly.type
_entity_poly.pdbx_seq_one_letter_code
_entity_poly.pdbx_strand_id
1 'polypeptide(L)'
;MTISVGELLINVVLLLAGILIGVGVAKAVKGLLLIILALIILFFFGFTVAGIISPTSVAALFGPIAGLMLHFLRLLAQYPALAVGLLLGLIIGAVR
;
A
#
# COMPACT_ATOMS: atom_id res chain seq x y z
N MET A 1 1.66 16.56 -31.34
CA MET A 1 0.66 16.48 -30.25
C MET A 1 1.09 17.48 -29.20
N THR A 2 0.52 18.69 -29.21
CA THR A 2 0.87 19.76 -28.26
C THR A 2 0.10 19.52 -26.97
N ILE A 3 0.81 19.06 -25.94
CA ILE A 3 0.22 18.86 -24.60
C ILE A 3 -0.19 20.24 -24.08
N SER A 4 -1.45 20.39 -23.67
CA SER A 4 -1.92 21.64 -23.09
C SER A 4 -1.30 21.83 -21.70
N VAL A 5 -1.02 23.08 -21.31
CA VAL A 5 -0.44 23.39 -19.98
C VAL A 5 -1.32 22.83 -18.85
N GLY A 6 -2.64 22.79 -19.04
CA GLY A 6 -3.59 22.20 -18.10
C GLY A 6 -3.40 20.70 -17.91
N GLU A 7 -3.25 19.94 -18.99
CA GLU A 7 -2.98 18.48 -18.91
C GLU A 7 -1.63 18.19 -18.26
N LEU A 8 -0.62 19.04 -18.52
CA LEU A 8 0.68 18.90 -17.90
C LEU A 8 0.61 19.08 -16.38
N LEU A 9 -0.10 20.11 -15.91
CA LEU A 9 -0.32 20.37 -14.48
C LEU A 9 -1.08 19.23 -13.80
N ILE A 10 -2.15 18.72 -14.42
CA ILE A 10 -2.92 17.59 -13.88
C ILE A 10 -2.02 16.35 -13.72
N ASN A 11 -1.20 16.03 -14.73
CA ASN A 11 -0.28 14.89 -14.66
C ASN A 11 0.78 15.04 -13.58
N VAL A 12 1.32 16.26 -13.37
CA VAL A 12 2.29 16.52 -12.29
C VAL A 12 1.64 16.35 -10.92
N VAL A 13 0.40 16.86 -10.73
CA VAL A 13 -0.32 16.70 -9.46
C VAL A 13 -0.62 15.22 -9.20
N LEU A 14 -1.07 14.47 -10.20
CA LEU A 14 -1.32 13.03 -10.09
C LEU A 14 -0.05 12.25 -9.76
N LEU A 15 1.09 12.62 -10.36
CA LEU A 15 2.39 12.03 -10.08
C LEU A 15 2.79 12.27 -8.61
N LEU A 16 2.71 13.51 -8.13
CA LEU A 16 3.06 13.86 -6.75
C LEU A 16 2.14 13.18 -5.73
N ALA A 17 0.83 13.17 -5.99
CA ALA A 17 -0.13 12.46 -5.16
C ALA A 17 0.20 10.96 -5.11
N GLY A 18 0.51 10.36 -6.25
CA GLY A 18 0.95 8.97 -6.32
C GLY A 18 2.21 8.71 -5.48
N ILE A 19 3.24 9.55 -5.60
CA ILE A 19 4.47 9.42 -4.81
C ILE A 19 4.18 9.48 -3.32
N LEU A 20 3.40 10.46 -2.88
CA LEU A 20 3.09 10.67 -1.47
C LEU A 20 2.35 9.46 -0.87
N ILE A 21 1.35 8.95 -1.59
CA ILE A 21 0.59 7.76 -1.20
C ILE A 21 1.52 6.55 -1.18
N GLY A 22 2.34 6.35 -2.21
CA GLY A 22 3.26 5.22 -2.32
C GLY A 22 4.25 5.16 -1.15
N VAL A 23 4.84 6.30 -0.77
CA VAL A 23 5.74 6.37 0.39
C VAL A 23 5.00 6.03 1.69
N GLY A 24 3.78 6.56 1.88
CA GLY A 24 2.97 6.28 3.06
C GLY A 24 2.63 4.80 3.20
N VAL A 25 2.18 4.17 2.11
CA VAL A 25 1.85 2.74 2.06
C VAL A 25 3.08 1.88 2.35
N ALA A 26 4.23 2.17 1.74
CA ALA A 26 5.45 1.39 1.98
C ALA A 26 5.87 1.42 3.47
N LYS A 27 5.77 2.58 4.13
CA LYS A 27 6.05 2.70 5.56
C LYS A 27 5.05 1.92 6.43
N ALA A 28 3.76 1.99 6.10
CA ALA A 28 2.73 1.22 6.79
C ALA A 28 2.97 -0.29 6.67
N VAL A 29 3.33 -0.76 5.47
CA VAL A 29 3.67 -2.17 5.22
C VAL A 29 4.90 -2.59 6.03
N LYS A 30 5.97 -1.78 6.07
CA LYS A 30 7.14 -2.05 6.93
C LYS A 30 6.75 -2.18 8.40
N GLY A 31 5.95 -1.25 8.92
CA GLY A 31 5.46 -1.28 10.30
C GLY A 31 4.63 -2.53 10.59
N LEU A 32 3.73 -2.89 9.67
CA LEU A 32 2.92 -4.10 9.79
C LEU A 32 3.78 -5.37 9.80
N LEU A 33 4.79 -5.45 8.94
CA LEU A 33 5.74 -6.57 8.92
C LEU A 33 6.51 -6.70 10.23
N LEU A 34 6.94 -5.58 10.84
CA LEU A 34 7.60 -5.60 12.14
C LEU A 34 6.68 -6.09 13.26
N ILE A 35 5.40 -5.71 13.24
CA ILE A 35 4.40 -6.19 14.20
C ILE A 35 4.23 -7.70 14.05
N ILE A 36 4.07 -8.20 12.82
CA ILE A 36 3.94 -9.63 12.54
C ILE A 36 5.18 -10.38 13.03
N LEU A 37 6.38 -9.86 12.75
CA LEU A 37 7.63 -10.46 13.20
C LEU A 37 7.72 -10.50 14.73
N ALA A 38 7.34 -9.41 15.41
CA ALA A 38 7.30 -9.35 16.87
C ALA A 38 6.33 -10.40 17.45
N LEU A 39 5.15 -10.58 16.86
CA LEU A 39 4.19 -11.61 17.25
C LEU A 39 4.74 -13.03 17.07
N ILE A 40 5.44 -13.29 15.96
CA ILE A 40 6.11 -14.58 15.72
C ILE A 40 7.16 -14.86 16.79
N ILE A 41 8.02 -13.88 17.09
CA ILE A 41 9.05 -14.01 18.13
C ILE A 41 8.38 -14.29 19.48
N LEU A 42 7.35 -13.53 19.85
CA LEU A 42 6.64 -13.69 21.11
C LEU A 42 6.05 -15.11 21.27
N PHE A 43 5.52 -15.66 20.17
CA PHE A 43 5.06 -17.06 20.10
C PHE A 43 6.19 -18.06 20.35
N PHE A 44 7.36 -17.90 19.70
CA PHE A 44 8.53 -18.78 19.92
C PHE A 44 9.07 -18.72 21.35
N PHE A 45 8.99 -17.56 22.01
CA PHE A 45 9.44 -17.38 23.41
C PHE A 45 8.43 -17.89 24.45
N GLY A 46 7.35 -18.57 24.03
CA GLY A 46 6.40 -19.21 24.93
C GLY A 46 5.44 -18.24 25.64
N PHE A 47 5.46 -16.95 25.28
CA PHE A 47 4.41 -16.02 25.66
C PHE A 47 3.20 -16.28 24.76
N THR A 48 2.41 -17.28 25.14
CA THR A 48 1.07 -17.48 24.60
C THR A 48 0.19 -16.34 25.10
N VAL A 49 0.17 -15.23 24.35
CA VAL A 49 -0.85 -14.19 24.55
C VAL A 49 -2.20 -14.87 24.34
N ALA A 50 -2.91 -15.11 25.45
CA ALA A 50 -4.23 -15.69 25.48
C ALA A 50 -5.19 -14.76 24.71
N GLY A 51 -5.37 -15.04 23.42
CA GLY A 51 -6.17 -14.20 22.54
C GLY A 51 -5.75 -14.30 21.08
N ILE A 52 -5.38 -15.50 20.61
CA ILE A 52 -5.14 -15.75 19.19
C ILE A 52 -6.43 -15.43 18.44
N ILE A 53 -6.43 -14.28 17.75
CA ILE A 53 -7.40 -13.94 16.73
C ILE A 53 -7.38 -15.11 15.76
N SER A 54 -8.51 -15.80 15.60
CA SER A 54 -8.57 -16.99 14.76
C SER A 54 -8.07 -16.67 13.34
N PRO A 55 -7.30 -17.56 12.69
CA PRO A 55 -6.82 -17.35 11.32
C PRO A 55 -7.95 -17.03 10.35
N THR A 56 -9.15 -17.55 10.62
CA THR A 56 -10.39 -17.31 9.87
C THR A 56 -10.91 -15.87 10.06
N SER A 57 -10.81 -15.28 11.25
CA SER A 57 -11.14 -13.86 11.48
C SER A 57 -10.17 -12.91 10.75
N VAL A 58 -8.89 -13.27 10.68
CA VAL A 58 -7.89 -12.52 9.92
C VAL A 58 -8.16 -12.62 8.42
N ALA A 59 -8.46 -13.83 7.92
CA ALA A 59 -8.81 -14.06 6.52
C ALA A 59 -10.09 -13.31 6.09
N ALA A 60 -11.08 -13.20 6.96
CA ALA A 60 -12.33 -12.49 6.69
C ALA A 60 -12.13 -10.98 6.44
N LEU A 61 -11.07 -10.36 6.96
CA LEU A 61 -10.73 -8.96 6.70
C LEU A 61 -10.23 -8.73 5.26
N PHE A 62 -9.73 -9.76 4.58
CA PHE A 62 -9.19 -9.65 3.21
C PHE A 62 -10.25 -9.81 2.11
N GLY A 63 -11.44 -10.34 2.42
CA GLY A 63 -12.52 -10.50 1.44
C GLY A 63 -12.99 -9.18 0.80
N PRO A 64 -13.29 -8.13 1.59
CA PRO A 64 -13.65 -6.81 1.07
C PRO A 64 -12.49 -6.11 0.32
N ILE A 65 -11.25 -6.42 0.70
CA ILE A 65 -10.04 -5.82 0.13
C ILE A 65 -9.84 -6.24 -1.33
N ALA A 66 -10.17 -7.49 -1.68
CA ALA A 66 -10.06 -7.97 -3.06
C ALA A 66 -10.94 -7.17 -4.05
N GLY A 67 -12.15 -6.80 -3.63
CA GLY A 67 -13.04 -5.96 -4.45
C GLY A 67 -12.54 -4.53 -4.62
N LEU A 68 -11.96 -3.95 -3.56
CA LEU A 68 -11.31 -2.64 -3.60
C LEU A 68 -10.06 -2.65 -4.48
N MET A 69 -9.26 -3.72 -4.45
CA MET A 69 -8.08 -3.89 -5.29
C MET A 69 -8.41 -3.78 -6.78
N LEU A 70 -9.49 -4.42 -7.24
CA LEU A 70 -9.88 -4.36 -8.65
C LEU A 70 -10.26 -2.94 -9.10
N HIS A 71 -10.92 -2.16 -8.24
CA HIS A 71 -11.23 -0.76 -8.53
C HIS A 71 -9.95 0.10 -8.54
N PHE A 72 -9.04 -0.15 -7.60
CA PHE A 72 -7.75 0.53 -7.53
C PHE A 72 -6.88 0.25 -8.77
N LEU A 73 -6.83 -1.01 -9.21
CA LEU A 73 -6.14 -1.44 -10.43
C LEU A 73 -6.71 -0.77 -11.69
N ARG A 74 -8.05 -0.66 -11.80
CA ARG A 74 -8.68 0.08 -12.90
C ARG A 74 -8.31 1.57 -12.88
N LEU A 75 -8.28 2.18 -11.70
CA LEU A 75 -7.88 3.58 -11.51
C LEU A 75 -6.41 3.80 -11.91
N LEU A 76 -5.50 2.88 -11.57
CA LEU A 76 -4.11 2.92 -12.02
C LEU A 76 -3.97 2.79 -13.54
N ALA A 77 -4.75 1.91 -14.15
CA ALA A 77 -4.73 1.72 -15.61
C ALA A 77 -5.25 2.96 -16.35
N GLN A 78 -6.21 3.68 -15.77
CA GLN A 78 -6.79 4.89 -16.36
C GLN A 78 -5.90 6.13 -16.20
N TYR A 79 -5.05 6.19 -15.17
CA TYR A 79 -4.18 7.33 -14.87
C TYR A 79 -2.69 6.90 -14.75
N PRO A 80 -1.95 6.83 -15.87
CA PRO A 80 -0.58 6.31 -15.88
C PRO A 80 0.39 7.17 -15.04
N ALA A 81 0.21 8.50 -15.01
CA ALA A 81 1.04 9.38 -14.18
C ALA A 81 0.92 9.06 -12.67
N LEU A 82 -0.29 8.74 -12.20
CA LEU A 82 -0.53 8.34 -10.82
C LEU A 82 0.09 6.97 -10.51
N ALA A 83 -0.01 6.01 -11.44
CA ALA A 83 0.61 4.70 -11.30
C ALA A 83 2.15 4.78 -11.20
N VAL A 84 2.78 5.57 -12.08
CA VAL A 84 4.24 5.82 -12.03
C VAL A 84 4.62 6.48 -10.71
N GLY A 85 3.84 7.48 -10.26
CA GLY A 85 4.06 8.13 -8.98
C GLY A 85 4.01 7.16 -7.81
N LEU A 86 2.98 6.31 -7.75
CA LEU A 86 2.83 5.27 -6.73
C LEU A 86 4.00 4.30 -6.71
N LEU A 87 4.45 3.82 -7.87
CA LEU A 87 5.58 2.90 -7.97
C LEU A 87 6.87 3.55 -7.44
N LEU A 88 7.16 4.79 -7.86
CA LEU A 88 8.31 5.54 -7.37
C LEU A 88 8.22 5.77 -5.86
N GLY A 89 7.05 6.18 -5.36
CA GLY A 89 6.81 6.37 -3.94
C GLY A 89 7.01 5.09 -3.13
N LEU A 90 6.49 3.96 -3.62
CA LEU A 90 6.67 2.65 -2.99
C LEU A 90 8.14 2.24 -2.96
N ILE A 91 8.88 2.40 -4.07
CA ILE A 91 10.32 2.08 -4.13
C ILE A 91 11.10 2.94 -3.13
N ILE A 92 10.85 4.26 -3.13
CA ILE A 92 11.52 5.19 -2.20
C ILE A 92 11.22 4.82 -0.75
N GLY A 93 9.96 4.56 -0.40
CA GLY A 93 9.55 4.17 0.95
C GLY A 93 9.94 2.73 1.33
N ALA A 94 10.24 1.87 0.37
CA ALA A 94 10.78 0.53 0.60
C ALA A 94 12.29 0.60 0.92
N VAL A 95 13.03 1.45 0.20
CA VAL A 95 14.48 1.62 0.39
C VAL A 95 14.82 2.44 1.63
N ARG A 96 14.09 3.55 1.86
CA ARG A 96 14.23 4.38 3.08
C ARG A 96 13.27 3.92 4.15
#